data_AF-A0A2P5DJ71-F1
#
_entry.id   AF-A0A2P5DJ71-F1
#
_cell.length_a   1.000
_cell.length_b   1.000
_cell.length_c   1.000
_cell.angle_alpha   90.00
_cell.angle_beta   90.00
_cell.angle_gamma   90.00
#
_symmetry.space_group_name_H-M   'P 1'
#
loop_
_entity.id
_entity.type
_entity.pdbx_description
1 polymer ?
#
loop_
_entity_poly.entity_id
_entity_poly.type
_entity_poly.pdbx_seq_one_letter_code
_entity_poly.pdbx_strand_id
1 'polypeptide(L)'
;MYEIMYIFMLKSQPYGITCGENMVKECKEEAGIPGSISCSAIPAGAVSYMDIDGYRYKRDILFCYDLKLPESLIPKNEESFVSLIKNVADGEVESFKLNPATNFANVIRRTYLFKPN
;
A
#
# COMPACT_ATOMS: atom_id res chain seq x y z
N MET A 1 -2.50 4.26 -23.74
CA MET A 1 -2.26 3.10 -22.87
C MET A 1 -2.52 3.56 -21.45
N TYR A 2 -3.56 3.04 -20.83
CA TYR A 2 -3.99 3.47 -19.49
C TYR A 2 -2.97 2.96 -18.47
N GLU A 3 -2.32 3.85 -17.72
CA GLU A 3 -1.49 3.46 -16.58
C GLU A 3 -2.42 2.81 -15.56
N ILE A 4 -2.28 1.49 -15.42
CA ILE A 4 -2.99 0.72 -14.41
C ILE A 4 -2.38 1.11 -13.07
N MET A 5 -3.19 1.71 -12.21
CA MET A 5 -2.80 2.06 -10.85
C MET A 5 -2.80 0.78 -10.00
N TYR A 6 -1.61 0.36 -9.58
CA TYR A 6 -1.42 -0.70 -8.61
C TYR A 6 -1.12 -0.07 -7.26
N ILE A 7 -1.91 -0.44 -6.25
CA ILE A 7 -1.49 -0.22 -4.87
C ILE A 7 -0.67 -1.44 -4.47
N PHE A 8 0.60 -1.19 -4.13
CA PHE A 8 1.46 -2.17 -3.50
C PHE A 8 1.41 -1.96 -2.00
N MET A 9 0.79 -2.89 -1.28
CA MET A 9 0.61 -2.79 0.16
C MET A 9 1.55 -3.77 0.87
N LEU A 10 2.30 -3.27 1.84
CA LEU A 10 3.22 -4.03 2.68
C LEU A 10 2.79 -3.87 4.14
N LYS A 11 2.39 -4.96 4.79
CA LYS A 11 1.87 -4.92 6.16
C LYS A 11 2.36 -6.08 7.01
N SER A 12 2.43 -5.84 8.32
CA SER A 12 2.63 -6.86 9.34
C SER A 12 1.33 -7.65 9.57
N GLN A 13 1.46 -8.91 9.98
CA GLN A 13 0.32 -9.83 10.15
C GLN A 13 -0.07 -9.95 11.62
N PRO A 14 -1.29 -9.54 12.02
CA PRO A 14 -1.79 -9.79 13.35
C PRO A 14 -2.22 -11.26 13.52
N TYR A 15 -2.16 -11.74 14.77
CA TYR A 15 -2.55 -13.09 15.12
C TYR A 15 -4.07 -13.29 14.98
N GLY A 16 -4.48 -14.45 14.48
CA GLY A 16 -5.88 -14.87 14.46
C GLY A 16 -6.70 -14.41 13.25
N ILE A 17 -6.10 -13.71 12.28
CA ILE A 17 -6.70 -13.44 10.97
C ILE A 17 -5.76 -13.87 9.85
N THR A 18 -6.31 -14.12 8.66
CA THR A 18 -5.52 -14.44 7.46
C THR A 18 -4.89 -13.19 6.85
N CYS A 19 -3.90 -13.36 5.98
CA CYS A 19 -3.25 -12.23 5.33
C CYS A 19 -4.17 -11.48 4.36
N GLY A 20 -5.11 -12.18 3.71
CA GLY A 20 -6.12 -11.55 2.86
C GLY A 20 -7.13 -10.72 3.66
N GLU A 21 -7.60 -11.23 4.80
CA GLU A 21 -8.49 -10.49 5.70
C GLU A 21 -7.81 -9.23 6.26
N ASN A 22 -6.55 -9.36 6.67
CA ASN A 22 -5.77 -8.22 7.13
C ASN A 22 -5.61 -7.17 6.01
N MET A 23 -5.26 -7.59 4.80
CA MET A 23 -5.14 -6.66 3.67
C MET A 23 -6.45 -5.91 3.38
N VAL A 24 -7.61 -6.59 3.41
CA VAL A 24 -8.91 -5.94 3.22
C VAL A 24 -9.23 -4.95 4.34
N LYS A 25 -8.93 -5.30 5.60
CA LYS A 25 -9.10 -4.42 6.78
C LYS A 25 -8.25 -3.16 6.65
N GLU A 26 -6.96 -3.30 6.43
CA GLU A 26 -6.00 -2.19 6.36
C GLU A 26 -6.29 -1.27 5.16
N CYS A 27 -6.66 -1.82 4.00
CA CYS A 27 -7.13 -1.04 2.85
C CYS A 27 -8.28 -0.09 3.22
N LYS A 28 -9.19 -0.54 4.09
CA LYS A 28 -10.32 0.26 4.54
C LYS A 28 -9.90 1.31 5.57
N GLU A 29 -9.05 0.95 6.51
CA GLU A 29 -8.65 1.82 7.62
C GLU A 29 -7.70 2.93 7.16
N GLU A 30 -6.67 2.58 6.40
CA GLU A 30 -5.63 3.53 5.98
C GLU A 30 -5.98 4.31 4.72
N ALA A 31 -6.74 3.69 3.80
CA ALA A 31 -6.99 4.24 2.47
C ALA A 31 -8.49 4.40 2.17
N GLY A 32 -9.38 4.08 3.10
CA GLY A 32 -10.82 4.17 2.88
C GLY A 32 -11.34 3.26 1.75
N ILE A 33 -10.54 2.31 1.26
CA ILE A 33 -10.89 1.47 0.12
C ILE A 33 -11.89 0.40 0.60
N PRO A 34 -13.10 0.36 0.04
CA PRO A 34 -14.12 -0.59 0.48
C PRO A 34 -13.73 -2.03 0.14
N GLY A 35 -14.24 -2.96 0.96
CA GLY A 35 -14.05 -4.41 0.79
C GLY A 35 -14.49 -4.93 -0.58
N SER A 36 -15.45 -4.28 -1.24
CA SER A 36 -15.89 -4.63 -2.60
C SER A 36 -14.81 -4.46 -3.67
N ILE A 37 -13.76 -3.69 -3.37
CA ILE A 37 -12.59 -3.49 -4.24
C ILE A 37 -11.40 -4.26 -3.67
N SER A 38 -11.09 -4.07 -2.39
CA SER A 38 -9.89 -4.69 -1.79
C SER A 38 -9.95 -6.22 -1.77
N CYS A 39 -11.13 -6.84 -1.79
CA CYS A 39 -11.25 -8.30 -1.92
C CYS A 39 -10.68 -8.87 -3.22
N SER A 40 -10.45 -8.02 -4.24
CA SER A 40 -9.86 -8.41 -5.52
C SER A 40 -8.34 -8.37 -5.54
N ALA A 41 -7.68 -7.99 -4.44
CA ALA A 41 -6.22 -7.93 -4.44
C ALA A 41 -5.60 -9.32 -4.58
N ILE A 42 -4.52 -9.39 -5.34
CA ILE A 42 -3.85 -10.62 -5.71
C ILE A 42 -2.54 -10.71 -4.92
N PRO A 43 -2.27 -11.83 -4.22
CA PRO A 43 -0.97 -12.04 -3.59
C PRO A 43 0.14 -12.03 -4.65
N ALA A 44 1.10 -11.11 -4.50
CA ALA A 44 2.22 -10.94 -5.42
C ALA A 44 3.51 -11.61 -4.91
N GLY A 45 3.59 -11.86 -3.61
CA GLY A 45 4.73 -12.54 -2.98
C GLY A 45 4.96 -12.09 -1.54
N ALA A 46 6.18 -12.30 -1.06
CA ALA A 46 6.61 -11.82 0.24
C ALA A 46 8.09 -11.41 0.22
N VAL A 47 8.42 -10.40 1.00
CA VAL A 47 9.80 -9.95 1.24
C VAL A 47 10.15 -10.20 2.69
N SER A 48 11.08 -11.12 2.94
CA SER A 48 11.66 -11.32 4.27
C SER A 48 12.95 -10.52 4.39
N TYR A 49 13.10 -9.81 5.50
CA TYR A 49 14.35 -9.10 5.80
C TYR A 49 14.67 -9.17 7.28
N MET A 50 15.90 -8.78 7.58
CA MET A 50 16.44 -8.68 8.92
C MET A 50 17.16 -7.36 9.01
N ASP A 51 16.91 -6.62 10.08
CA ASP A 51 17.56 -5.34 10.33
C ASP A 51 18.08 -5.27 11.77
N ILE A 52 19.20 -4.57 11.93
CA ILE A 52 19.86 -4.32 13.21
C ILE A 52 20.07 -2.82 13.33
N ASP A 53 19.26 -2.20 14.19
CA ASP A 53 19.37 -0.77 14.53
C ASP A 53 19.85 -0.62 15.98
N GLY A 54 21.17 -0.47 16.11
CA GLY A 54 21.86 -0.43 17.41
C GLY A 54 21.64 -1.72 18.20
N TYR A 55 20.80 -1.66 19.23
CA TYR A 55 20.45 -2.81 20.09
C TYR A 55 19.14 -3.48 19.70
N ARG A 56 18.44 -2.99 18.67
CA ARG A 56 17.18 -3.55 18.19
C ARG A 56 17.46 -4.52 17.06
N TYR A 57 16.91 -5.72 17.21
CA TYR A 57 16.93 -6.74 16.17
C TYR A 57 15.51 -6.95 15.66
N LYS A 58 15.33 -6.75 14.36
CA LYS A 58 14.03 -6.88 13.69
C LYS A 58 14.11 -7.97 12.65
N ARG A 59 13.10 -8.85 12.62
CA ARG A 59 12.98 -9.91 11.62
C ARG A 59 11.53 -9.98 11.16
N ASP A 60 11.30 -9.44 9.97
CA ASP A 60 9.96 -9.22 9.45
C ASP A 60 9.79 -9.89 8.10
N ILE A 61 8.52 -10.20 7.81
CA ILE A 61 8.06 -10.64 6.50
C ILE A 61 6.97 -9.67 6.08
N LEU A 62 7.13 -9.06 4.91
CA LEU A 62 6.14 -8.21 4.29
C LEU A 62 5.39 -9.02 3.25
N PHE A 63 4.09 -9.22 3.45
CA PHE A 63 3.23 -9.82 2.44
C PHE A 63 2.83 -8.77 1.43
N CYS A 64 3.06 -9.06 0.15
CA CYS A 64 2.90 -8.14 -0.96
C CYS A 64 1.63 -8.47 -1.73
N TYR A 65 0.81 -7.46 -2.00
CA TYR A 65 -0.42 -7.61 -2.78
C TYR A 65 -0.46 -6.58 -3.89
N ASP A 66 -0.95 -7.02 -5.04
CA ASP A 66 -1.33 -6.14 -6.15
C ASP A 66 -2.83 -5.91 -6.10
N LEU A 67 -3.23 -4.66 -5.89
CA LEU A 67 -4.63 -4.25 -6.01
C LEU A 67 -4.81 -3.36 -7.23
N LYS A 68 -5.57 -3.86 -8.21
CA LYS A 68 -5.98 -3.06 -9.37
C LYS A 68 -7.21 -2.24 -9.01
N LEU A 69 -7.10 -0.92 -9.14
CA LEU A 69 -8.25 -0.04 -8.93
C LEU A 69 -9.15 0.03 -10.19
N PRO A 70 -10.49 0.04 -10.03
CA PRO A 70 -11.43 0.26 -11.12
C PRO A 70 -11.16 1.55 -11.89
N GLU A 71 -11.44 1.58 -13.19
CA GLU A 71 -11.27 2.79 -14.03
C GLU A 71 -12.13 3.97 -13.55
N SER A 72 -13.30 3.70 -12.97
CA SER A 72 -14.15 4.72 -12.34
C SER A 72 -13.48 5.41 -11.13
N LEU A 73 -12.46 4.77 -10.56
CA LEU A 73 -11.64 5.27 -9.47
C LEU A 73 -10.25 5.73 -9.95
N ILE A 74 -9.96 5.63 -11.25
CA ILE A 74 -8.79 6.25 -11.86
C ILE A 74 -9.08 7.75 -11.93
N PRO A 75 -8.39 8.55 -11.12
CA PRO A 75 -8.66 9.97 -11.00
C PRO A 75 -8.22 10.71 -12.26
N LYS A 76 -8.96 11.75 -12.62
CA LYS A 76 -8.53 12.66 -13.70
C LYS A 76 -7.34 13.54 -13.30
N ASN A 77 -7.11 13.72 -12.00
CA ASN A 77 -6.01 14.48 -11.40
C ASN A 77 -5.75 14.03 -9.95
N GLU A 78 -4.61 14.41 -9.37
CA GLU A 78 -4.22 14.04 -7.99
C GLU A 78 -5.26 14.45 -6.95
N GLU A 79 -5.90 15.61 -7.09
CA GLU A 79 -6.88 16.13 -6.14
C GLU A 79 -8.13 15.24 -6.05
N SER A 80 -8.61 14.74 -7.20
CA SER A 80 -9.73 13.80 -7.26
C SER A 80 -9.37 12.42 -6.69
N PHE A 81 -8.09 12.01 -6.82
CA PHE A 81 -7.60 10.76 -6.22
C PHE A 81 -7.68 10.82 -4.72
N VAL A 82 -7.10 11.89 -4.19
CA VAL A 82 -6.99 12.13 -2.77
C VAL A 82 -8.37 12.21 -2.15
N SER A 83 -9.34 12.86 -2.81
CA SER A 83 -10.74 12.91 -2.35
C SER A 83 -11.41 11.53 -2.28
N LEU A 84 -11.10 10.62 -3.20
CA LEU A 84 -11.69 9.29 -3.26
C LEU A 84 -11.13 8.34 -2.19
N ILE A 85 -9.84 8.47 -1.88
CA ILE A 85 -9.12 7.70 -0.86
C ILE A 85 -9.25 8.36 0.53
N LYS A 86 -9.87 9.56 0.63
CA LYS A 86 -9.96 10.41 1.84
C LYS A 86 -10.99 9.99 2.88
N ASN A 87 -11.07 8.70 3.18
CA ASN A 87 -11.57 8.25 4.49
C ASN A 87 -10.46 7.46 5.19
N VAL A 88 -9.31 8.11 5.40
CA VAL A 88 -8.31 7.60 6.35
C VAL A 88 -8.98 7.62 7.71
N ALA A 89 -9.39 6.45 8.18
CA ALA A 89 -10.29 6.31 9.33
C ALA A 89 -9.52 6.35 10.66
N ASP A 90 -8.23 6.03 10.63
CA ASP A 90 -7.38 5.86 11.81
C ASP A 90 -6.32 6.95 12.00
N GLY A 91 -6.05 7.76 10.97
CA GLY A 91 -5.06 8.83 11.00
C GLY A 91 -3.61 8.38 10.79
N GLU A 92 -3.35 7.13 10.38
CA GLU A 92 -1.99 6.64 10.13
C GLU A 92 -1.38 7.24 8.85
N VAL A 93 -2.22 7.62 7.88
CA VAL A 93 -1.80 8.19 6.59
C VAL A 93 -2.15 9.67 6.49
N GLU A 94 -1.14 10.52 6.27
CA GLU A 94 -1.33 11.96 6.11
C GLU A 94 -1.93 12.33 4.74
N SER A 95 -1.43 11.73 3.66
CA SER A 95 -1.88 12.01 2.30
C SER A 95 -1.51 10.91 1.31
N PHE A 96 -2.20 10.91 0.17
CA PHE A 96 -1.91 10.03 -0.96
C PHE A 96 -1.40 10.84 -2.15
N LYS A 97 -0.49 10.24 -2.92
CA LYS A 97 0.00 10.83 -4.18
C LYS A 97 0.02 9.77 -5.27
N LEU A 98 -0.49 10.13 -6.44
CA LEU A 98 -0.38 9.30 -7.64
C LEU A 98 0.98 9.52 -8.29
N ASN A 99 1.71 8.45 -8.59
CA ASN A 99 3.03 8.55 -9.22
C ASN A 99 3.18 7.44 -10.28
N PRO A 100 3.64 7.76 -11.50
CA PRO A 100 3.95 6.74 -12.50
C PRO A 100 4.90 5.67 -11.96
N ALA A 101 4.62 4.41 -12.25
CA ALA A 101 5.43 3.28 -11.76
C ALA A 101 6.91 3.41 -12.20
N THR A 102 7.15 3.93 -13.40
CA THR A 102 8.50 4.19 -13.94
C THR A 102 9.30 5.22 -13.13
N ASN A 103 8.62 6.12 -12.44
CA ASN A 103 9.24 7.13 -11.61
C ASN A 103 9.55 6.59 -10.19
N PHE A 104 8.73 5.65 -9.71
CA PHE A 104 8.82 5.10 -8.35
C PHE A 104 10.19 4.47 -8.06
N ALA A 105 10.70 3.63 -8.97
CA ALA A 105 12.02 3.00 -8.83
C ALA A 105 13.16 4.03 -8.78
N ASN A 106 13.05 5.12 -9.54
CA ASN A 106 14.03 6.20 -9.53
C ASN A 106 14.00 6.98 -8.21
N VAL A 107 12.81 7.23 -7.65
CA VAL A 107 12.66 7.91 -6.36
C VAL A 107 13.26 7.06 -5.24
N ILE A 108 12.96 5.76 -5.17
CA ILE A 108 13.55 4.83 -4.18
C ILE A 108 15.08 4.82 -4.31
N ARG A 109 15.60 4.75 -5.54
CA ARG A 109 17.05 4.63 -5.77
C ARG A 109 17.82 5.91 -5.39
N ARG A 110 17.21 7.09 -5.49
CA ARG A 110 17.93 8.38 -5.42
C ARG A 110 17.55 9.24 -4.22
N THR A 111 16.54 8.86 -3.45
CA THR A 111 16.01 9.68 -2.35
C THR A 111 15.72 8.82 -1.13
N TYR A 112 15.46 9.47 0.00
CA TYR A 112 15.08 8.84 1.27
C TYR A 112 13.63 9.18 1.64
N LEU A 113 12.78 9.42 0.64
CA LEU A 113 11.36 9.77 0.86
C LEU A 113 10.51 8.58 1.31
N PHE A 114 11.02 7.35 1.17
CA PHE A 114 10.36 6.14 1.63
C PHE A 114 10.93 5.69 2.97
N LYS A 115 10.04 5.20 3.83
CA LYS A 115 10.41 4.62 5.12
C LYS A 115 11.34 3.41 4.90
N PRO A 116 12.45 3.28 5.66
CA PRO A 116 13.18 2.03 5.73
C PRO A 116 12.30 0.95 6.37
N ASN A 117 12.41 -0.28 5.85
CA ASN A 117 11.67 -1.42 6.40
C ASN A 117 12.36 -1.93 7.66
#